data_AF-A0A6L6CZX4-F1
#
_entry.id   AF-A0A6L6CZX4-F1
#
_cell.length_a   1.000
_cell.length_b   1.000
_cell.length_c   1.000
_cell.angle_alpha   90.00
_cell.angle_beta   90.00
_cell.angle_gamma   90.00
#
_symmetry.space_group_name_H-M   'P 1'
#
loop_
_entity.id
_entity.type
_entity.pdbx_description
1 polymer ?
#
loop_
_entity_poly.entity_id
_entity_poly.type
_entity_poly.pdbx_seq_one_letter_code
_entity_poly.pdbx_strand_id
1 'polypeptide(L)' 'MLLSTTRRLVIVESPAKAKTIQKYLGPGYEVTASVGHVRDLPERAVDVPAEIKKQPWGRMAID' A
#
# COMPACT_ATOMS: atom_id res chain seq x y z
N MET A 1 26.30 16.58 14.31
CA MET A 1 25.21 16.00 15.12
C MET A 1 24.01 15.78 14.19
N LEU A 2 23.92 14.62 13.56
CA LEU A 2 22.77 14.23 12.73
C LEU A 2 21.73 13.64 13.68
N LEU A 3 20.79 14.46 14.13
CA LEU A 3 19.60 13.98 14.80
C LEU A 3 18.76 13.25 13.74
N SER A 4 18.82 11.92 13.71
CA SER A 4 17.82 11.12 12.99
C SER A 4 16.51 11.29 13.74
N THR A 5 15.73 12.29 13.34
CA THR A 5 14.38 12.48 13.86
C THR A 5 13.54 11.33 13.33
N THR A 6 13.10 10.42 14.19
CA THR A 6 12.18 9.34 13.85
C THR A 6 10.96 9.92 13.14
N ARG A 7 10.92 9.79 11.81
CA ARG A 7 9.83 10.30 10.98
C ARG A 7 8.73 9.27 10.96
N ARG A 8 7.53 9.66 11.36
CA ARG A 8 6.36 8.76 11.43
C ARG A 8 5.66 8.74 10.07
N LEU A 9 5.60 7.55 9.46
CA LEU A 9 4.88 7.34 8.22
C LEU A 9 3.38 7.15 8.50
N VAL A 10 2.53 7.87 7.78
CA VAL A 10 1.09 7.76 7.79
C VAL A 10 0.62 7.51 6.36
N ILE A 11 -0.14 6.45 6.14
CA ILE A 11 -0.68 6.09 4.82
C ILE A 11 -2.19 6.33 4.85
N VAL A 12 -2.70 7.02 3.85
CA VAL A 12 -4.13 7.31 3.66
C VAL A 12 -4.58 6.90 2.27
N GLU A 13 -5.88 6.84 1.99
CA GLU A 13 -6.37 6.25 0.74
C GLU A 13 -6.27 7.20 -0.47
N SER A 14 -6.31 8.52 -0.25
CA SER A 14 -6.38 9.51 -1.35
C SER A 14 -5.32 10.61 -1.25
N PRO A 15 -4.80 11.11 -2.39
CA PRO A 15 -3.85 12.22 -2.41
C PRO A 15 -4.39 13.51 -1.77
N ALA A 16 -5.70 13.77 -1.90
CA ALA A 16 -6.34 14.93 -1.30
C ALA A 16 -6.30 14.86 0.24
N LYS A 17 -6.63 13.70 0.83
CA LYS A 17 -6.52 13.50 2.27
C LYS A 17 -5.09 13.59 2.76
N ALA A 18 -4.12 13.05 2.01
CA ALA A 18 -2.71 13.13 2.37
C ALA A 18 -2.26 14.59 2.52
N LYS A 19 -2.61 15.45 1.54
CA LYS A 19 -2.33 16.90 1.58
C LYS A 19 -2.98 17.58 2.79
N THR A 20 -4.22 17.24 3.11
CA THR A 20 -4.94 17.83 4.26
C THR A 20 -4.33 17.39 5.59
N ILE A 21 -4.07 16.10 5.77
CA ILE A 21 -3.54 15.53 7.01
C ILE A 21 -2.08 15.97 7.24
N GLN A 22 -1.27 16.08 6.18
CA GLN A 22 0.09 16.60 6.28
C GLN A 22 0.13 18.02 6.86
N LYS A 23 -0.85 18.87 6.53
CA LYS A 23 -0.97 20.23 7.09
C LYS A 23 -1.32 20.21 8.59
N TYR A 24 -2.10 19.24 9.04
CA TYR A 24 -2.48 19.10 10.46
C TYR A 24 -1.35 18.52 11.31
N LEU A 25 -0.64 17.51 10.81
CA LEU A 25 0.41 16.81 11.59
C LEU A 25 1.76 17.54 11.57
N GLY A 26 2.07 18.25 10.48
CA GLY A 26 3.27 19.05 10.38
C GLY A 26 4.59 18.25 10.36
N PRO A 27 5.70 18.87 10.77
CA PRO A 27 7.03 18.26 10.76
C PRO A 27 7.12 17.00 11.64
N GLY A 28 7.94 16.03 11.23
CA GLY A 28 8.09 14.74 11.92
C GLY A 28 7.12 13.66 11.45
N TYR A 29 6.20 13.99 10.55
CA TYR A 29 5.34 13.06 9.84
C TYR A 29 5.61 13.07 8.33
N GLU A 30 5.48 11.90 7.73
CA GLU A 30 5.39 11.72 6.29
C GLU A 30 4.01 11.12 5.98
N VAL A 31 3.18 11.87 5.26
CA VAL A 31 1.83 11.42 4.91
C VAL A 31 1.77 11.12 3.42
N THR A 32 1.50 9.87 3.06
CA THR A 32 1.43 9.40 1.66
C THR A 32 0.08 8.72 1.36
N ALA A 33 -0.26 8.64 0.08
CA ALA A 33 -1.51 8.04 -0.38
C ALA A 33 -1.27 6.64 -0.97
N SER A 34 -2.13 5.66 -0.63
CA SER A 34 -2.16 4.34 -1.28
C SER A 34 -2.82 4.37 -2.66
N VAL A 35 -3.61 5.41 -2.94
CA VAL A 35 -4.38 5.57 -4.19
C VAL A 35 -5.37 4.41 -4.39
N GLY A 36 -5.98 3.94 -3.29
CA GLY A 36 -6.91 2.82 -3.28
C GLY A 36 -6.29 1.51 -2.78
N HIS A 37 -6.84 0.39 -3.25
CA HIS A 37 -6.37 -0.96 -2.91
C HIS A 37 -5.00 -1.23 -3.54
N VAL A 38 -4.05 -1.73 -2.76
CA VAL A 38 -2.69 -2.05 -3.21
C VAL A 38 -2.54 -3.48 -3.74
N ARG A 39 -3.50 -4.34 -3.44
CA ARG A 39 -3.59 -5.74 -3.87
C ARG A 39 -5.05 -6.12 -4.00
N ASP A 40 -5.32 -6.99 -4.96
CA ASP A 40 -6.61 -7.63 -5.14
C ASP A 40 -6.39 -9.07 -5.64
N LEU A 41 -7.46 -9.86 -5.66
CA LEU A 41 -7.45 -11.17 -6.28
C LEU A 41 -7.26 -11.02 -7.81
N PRO A 42 -6.54 -11.94 -8.46
CA PRO A 42 -6.39 -11.93 -9.90
C PRO A 42 -7.74 -12.14 -10.57
N GLU A 43 -8.15 -11.18 -11.41
CA GLU A 43 -9.40 -11.28 -12.16
C GLU A 43 -9.31 -12.32 -13.29
N ARG A 44 -8.10 -12.61 -13.78
CA ARG A 44 -7.86 -13.57 -14.86
C ARG A 44 -6.74 -14.55 -14.49
N ALA A 45 -6.82 -15.75 -15.05
CA ALA A 45 -5.80 -16.79 -14.85
C ALA A 45 -4.37 -16.38 -15.29
N VAL A 46 -4.24 -15.39 -16.17
CA VAL A 46 -2.94 -14.85 -16.59
C VAL A 46 -2.27 -14.05 -15.47
N ASP A 47 -3.05 -13.41 -14.60
CA ASP A 47 -2.61 -12.50 -13.53
C ASP A 47 -2.19 -13.24 -12.26
N VAL A 48 -2.51 -14.53 -12.17
CA VAL A 48 -2.06 -15.41 -11.09
C VAL A 48 -0.52 -15.45 -11.07
N PRO A 49 0.16 -15.25 -9.93
CA PRO A 49 1.62 -15.38 -9.83
C PRO A 49 2.13 -16.76 -10.26
N ALA A 50 3.28 -16.80 -10.94
CA ALA A 50 3.83 -18.04 -11.50
C ALA A 50 4.10 -19.13 -10.44
N GLU A 51 4.42 -18.72 -9.22
CA GLU A 51 4.65 -19.63 -8.08
C GLU A 51 3.38 -20.37 -7.66
N ILE A 52 2.22 -19.72 -7.73
CA ILE A 52 0.95 -20.32 -7.29
C ILE A 52 0.15 -20.95 -8.45
N LYS A 53 0.45 -20.61 -9.72
CA LYS A 53 -0.25 -21.15 -10.91
C LYS A 53 -0.33 -22.68 -10.94
N LYS A 54 0.67 -23.38 -10.40
CA LYS A 54 0.76 -24.85 -10.42
C LYS A 54 0.05 -25.53 -9.25
N GLN A 55 -0.41 -24.76 -8.27
CA GLN A 55 -1.12 -25.31 -7.12
C GLN A 55 -2.58 -25.67 -7.49
N PRO A 56 -3.20 -26.67 -6.84
CA PRO A 56 -4.58 -27.07 -7.13
C PRO A 56 -5.59 -25.93 -6.98
N TRP A 57 -5.32 -25.00 -6.07
CA TRP A 57 -6.11 -23.79 -5.79
C TRP A 57 -5.60 -22.55 -6.53
N GLY A 58 -4.52 -22.65 -7.32
CA GLY A 58 -3.86 -21.52 -7.95
C GLY A 58 -4.76 -20.68 -8.85
N ARG A 59 -5.80 -21.30 -9.44
CA ARG A 59 -6.79 -20.61 -10.28
C ARG A 59 -7.73 -19.71 -9.47
N MET A 60 -7.91 -20.00 -8.18
CA MET A 60 -8.73 -19.20 -7.26
C MET A 60 -7.88 -18.13 -6.56
N ALA A 61 -6.57 -18.35 -6.44
CA ALA A 61 -5.63 -17.47 -5.74
C ALA A 61 -6.09 -17.13 -4.31
N ILE A 62 -6.70 -18.13 -3.65
CA ILE A 62 -7.12 -18.11 -2.25
C ILE A 62 -6.17 -19.07 -1.51
N ASP A 63 -5.49 -18.56 -0.49
CA ASP A 63 -4.65 -19.32 0.46
C ASP A 63 -5.42 -19.51 1.78
#